data_AF-A0A2V9DMR4-F1
#
_entry.id   AF-A0A2V9DMR4-F1
#
_cell.length_a   1.000
_cell.length_b   1.000
_cell.length_c   1.000
_cell.angle_alpha   90.00
_cell.angle_beta   90.00
_cell.angle_gamma   90.00
#
_symmetry.space_group_name_H-M   'P 1'
#
loop_
_entity.id
_entity.type
_entity.pdbx_description
1 polymer ?
#
loop_
_entity_poly.entity_id
_entity_poly.type
_entity_poly.pdbx_seq_one_letter_code
_entity_poly.pdbx_strand_id
1 'polypeptide(L)'
;RKKEWDEYFHDLDETLSNALQLSPQRGVLTEDMDAELDRLYRDHVALPRYRRAAAETPSTRAAIRTRINQVFRRAGIYRPMQKGVPVEEFTYPGDSLRLDYSYRSNGTRGFVHALTISGDVAQAKVLAFTAESIRGKLAKTTFTAVAEMRPVPGNRQHQFVARLL
;
A
#
# COMPACT_ATOMS: atom_id res chain seq x y z
N ARG A 1 -13.86 -19.03 50.45
CA ARG A 1 -13.07 -19.21 49.20
C ARG A 1 -13.92 -19.37 47.95
N LYS A 2 -14.41 -20.54 47.49
CA LYS A 2 -15.17 -20.58 46.19
C LYS A 2 -16.44 -19.70 46.20
N LYS A 3 -17.26 -19.87 47.25
CA LYS A 3 -18.50 -19.11 47.45
C LYS A 3 -18.31 -17.58 47.54
N GLU A 4 -17.14 -17.16 48.00
CA GLU A 4 -16.77 -15.76 48.22
C GLU A 4 -16.35 -15.06 46.92
N TRP A 5 -15.73 -15.80 45.99
CA TRP A 5 -15.42 -15.30 44.65
C TRP A 5 -16.68 -15.23 43.77
N ASP A 6 -17.57 -16.20 43.90
CA ASP A 6 -18.83 -16.22 43.14
C ASP A 6 -19.70 -15.00 43.51
N GLU A 7 -19.79 -14.67 44.81
CA GLU A 7 -20.46 -13.46 45.31
C GLU A 7 -19.77 -12.17 44.81
N TYR A 8 -18.44 -12.11 44.87
CA TYR A 8 -17.69 -10.95 44.37
C TYR A 8 -17.88 -10.70 42.86
N PHE A 9 -17.86 -11.75 42.03
CA PHE A 9 -18.08 -11.62 40.59
C PHE A 9 -19.53 -11.24 40.26
N HIS A 10 -20.50 -11.69 41.06
CA HIS A 10 -21.89 -11.28 40.93
C HIS A 10 -22.06 -9.78 41.19
N ASP A 11 -21.49 -9.27 42.29
CA ASP A 11 -21.56 -7.85 42.64
C ASP A 11 -20.88 -6.96 41.58
N LEU A 12 -19.76 -7.42 41.02
CA LEU A 12 -19.09 -6.74 39.92
C LEU A 12 -19.93 -6.72 38.64
N ASP A 13 -20.58 -7.82 38.30
CA ASP A 13 -21.46 -7.88 37.12
C ASP A 13 -22.63 -6.92 37.28
N GLU A 14 -23.29 -6.88 38.44
CA GLU A 14 -24.38 -5.93 38.70
C GLU A 14 -23.89 -4.47 38.62
N THR A 15 -22.79 -4.16 39.29
CA THR A 15 -22.28 -2.78 39.42
C THR A 15 -21.72 -2.25 38.09
N LEU A 16 -21.09 -3.11 37.29
CA LEU A 16 -20.41 -2.72 36.05
C LEU A 16 -21.14 -3.15 34.79
N SER A 17 -22.34 -3.73 34.90
CA SER A 17 -23.17 -4.20 33.77
C SER A 17 -23.30 -3.19 32.62
N ASN A 18 -23.34 -1.89 32.92
CA ASN A 18 -23.45 -0.84 31.91
C ASN A 18 -22.14 -0.57 31.14
N ALA A 19 -20.99 -1.02 31.66
CA ALA A 19 -19.67 -0.73 31.11
C ALA A 19 -18.89 -1.98 30.67
N LEU A 20 -19.10 -3.11 31.34
CA LEU A 20 -18.39 -4.36 31.10
C LEU A 20 -19.36 -5.54 31.11
N GLN A 21 -19.23 -6.42 30.12
CA GLN A 21 -19.91 -7.71 30.12
C GLN A 21 -18.91 -8.79 30.52
N LEU A 22 -19.10 -9.40 31.69
CA LEU A 22 -18.24 -10.49 32.14
C LEU A 22 -18.57 -11.78 31.38
N SER A 23 -17.54 -12.50 30.94
CA SER A 23 -17.71 -13.82 30.34
C SER A 23 -17.88 -14.90 31.43
N PRO A 24 -18.58 -16.02 31.17
CA PRO A 24 -18.69 -17.11 32.13
C PRO A 24 -17.34 -17.63 32.60
N GLN A 25 -17.22 -17.97 33.89
CA GLN A 25 -15.98 -18.51 34.45
C GLN A 25 -15.60 -19.84 33.76
N ARG A 26 -14.34 -19.95 33.33
CA ARG A 26 -13.79 -21.17 32.73
C ARG A 26 -12.55 -21.61 33.50
N GLY A 27 -12.44 -22.91 33.74
CA GLY A 27 -11.21 -23.51 34.24
C GLY A 27 -10.17 -23.59 33.12
N VAL A 28 -8.91 -23.35 33.44
CA VAL A 28 -7.77 -23.55 32.55
C VAL A 28 -6.82 -24.56 33.16
N LEU A 29 -6.39 -25.53 32.35
CA LEU A 29 -5.34 -26.48 32.73
C LEU A 29 -4.03 -25.98 32.14
N THR A 30 -3.10 -25.54 32.99
CA THR A 30 -1.78 -25.06 32.57
C THR A 30 -0.72 -25.52 33.57
N GLU A 31 0.49 -25.75 33.06
CA GLU A 31 1.68 -26.05 33.86
C GLU A 31 2.39 -24.75 34.32
N ASP A 32 2.14 -23.65 33.61
CA ASP A 32 2.71 -22.31 33.87
C ASP A 32 1.59 -21.26 33.81
N MET A 33 1.32 -20.64 34.95
CA MET A 33 0.25 -19.65 35.09
C MET A 33 0.61 -18.31 34.42
N ASP A 34 1.88 -17.90 34.48
CA ASP A 34 2.32 -16.62 33.95
C ASP A 34 2.30 -16.65 32.41
N ALA A 35 2.78 -17.75 31.82
CA ALA A 35 2.76 -17.94 30.37
C ALA A 35 1.32 -18.01 29.79
N GLU A 36 0.39 -18.63 30.52
CA GLU A 36 -1.00 -18.74 30.09
C GLU A 36 -1.74 -17.40 30.25
N LEU A 37 -1.44 -16.62 31.30
CA LEU A 37 -1.97 -15.27 31.45
C LEU A 37 -1.50 -14.35 30.31
N ASP A 38 -0.22 -14.42 29.93
CA ASP A 38 0.35 -13.68 28.80
C ASP A 38 -0.28 -14.07 27.47
N ARG A 39 -0.66 -15.34 27.30
CA ARG A 39 -1.39 -15.82 26.13
C ARG A 39 -2.81 -15.26 26.09
N LEU A 40 -3.57 -15.37 27.18
CA LEU A 40 -4.93 -14.86 27.27
C LEU A 40 -4.98 -13.34 27.06
N TYR A 41 -4.01 -12.62 27.62
CA TYR A 41 -3.86 -11.19 27.36
C TYR A 41 -3.66 -10.91 25.87
N ARG A 42 -2.76 -11.63 25.19
CA ARG A 42 -2.54 -11.46 23.74
C ARG A 42 -3.76 -11.75 22.89
N ASP A 43 -4.54 -12.76 23.28
CA ASP A 43 -5.69 -13.22 22.50
C ASP A 43 -6.94 -12.34 22.69
N HIS A 44 -7.13 -11.77 23.89
CA HIS A 44 -8.38 -11.09 24.26
C HIS A 44 -8.26 -9.60 24.60
N VAL A 45 -7.09 -9.14 25.07
CA VAL A 45 -6.93 -7.75 25.59
C VAL A 45 -6.00 -6.93 24.73
N ALA A 46 -4.87 -7.52 24.29
CA ALA A 46 -3.94 -6.85 23.43
C ALA A 46 -4.68 -6.39 22.19
N LEU A 47 -4.56 -5.09 21.87
CA LEU A 47 -4.99 -4.58 20.58
C LEU A 47 -4.46 -5.53 19.53
N PRO A 48 -5.30 -6.00 18.58
CA PRO A 48 -4.81 -6.79 17.48
C PRO A 48 -3.60 -6.06 16.96
N ARG A 49 -2.41 -6.66 17.11
CA ARG A 49 -1.31 -6.33 16.25
C ARG A 49 -1.84 -6.81 14.92
N TYR A 50 -2.58 -5.94 14.24
CA TYR A 50 -2.58 -5.91 12.82
C TYR A 50 -1.08 -5.82 12.49
N ARG A 51 -0.41 -6.97 12.36
CA ARG A 51 0.29 -7.22 11.12
C ARG A 51 -0.74 -6.76 10.13
N ARG A 52 -0.50 -5.57 9.58
CA ARG A 52 -1.10 -5.21 8.33
C ARG A 52 -0.69 -6.33 7.38
N ALA A 53 -1.41 -7.45 7.38
CA ALA A 53 -2.18 -7.77 6.21
C ALA A 53 -2.99 -6.49 5.98
N ALA A 54 -2.35 -5.53 5.32
CA ALA A 54 -3.11 -4.62 4.53
C ALA A 54 -3.91 -5.59 3.67
N ALA A 55 -5.20 -5.76 3.99
CA ALA A 55 -6.16 -5.80 2.91
C ALA A 55 -5.75 -4.57 2.10
N GLU A 56 -4.98 -4.82 1.04
CA GLU A 56 -4.25 -3.81 0.30
C GLU A 56 -5.32 -2.84 -0.16
N THR A 57 -5.53 -1.77 0.60
CA THR A 57 -6.34 -0.67 0.10
C THR A 57 -5.60 -0.30 -1.17
N PRO A 58 -6.22 -0.45 -2.37
CA PRO A 58 -5.51 -0.27 -3.62
C PRO A 58 -4.82 1.08 -3.52
N SER A 59 -3.48 1.05 -3.49
CA SER A 59 -2.72 2.25 -3.17
C SER A 59 -3.05 3.28 -4.23
N THR A 60 -3.61 4.41 -3.82
CA THR A 60 -3.92 5.48 -4.77
C THR A 60 -2.63 5.90 -5.46
N ARG A 61 -2.73 6.36 -6.71
CA ARG A 61 -1.58 6.90 -7.46
C ARG A 61 -0.81 7.96 -6.64
N ALA A 62 -1.52 8.77 -5.85
CA ALA A 62 -0.94 9.77 -4.96
C ALA A 62 -0.08 9.14 -3.85
N ALA A 63 -0.52 8.03 -3.25
CA ALA A 63 0.25 7.28 -2.27
C ALA A 63 1.50 6.63 -2.88
N ILE A 64 1.39 6.06 -4.09
CA ILE A 64 2.56 5.54 -4.84
C ILE A 64 3.58 6.66 -5.07
N ARG A 65 3.13 7.81 -5.59
CA ARG A 65 3.99 8.97 -5.85
C ARG A 65 4.67 9.49 -4.58
N THR A 66 3.96 9.47 -3.45
CA THR A 66 4.52 9.84 -2.14
C THR A 66 5.65 8.90 -1.73
N ARG A 67 5.47 7.60 -1.94
CA ARG A 67 6.51 6.60 -1.68
C ARG A 67 7.71 6.76 -2.60
N ILE A 68 7.49 7.02 -3.89
CA ILE A 68 8.56 7.34 -4.85
C ILE A 68 9.38 8.54 -4.36
N ASN A 69 8.71 9.64 -3.96
CA ASN A 69 9.37 10.82 -3.42
C ASN A 69 10.26 10.49 -2.21
N GLN A 70 9.77 9.66 -1.29
CA GLN A 70 10.54 9.26 -0.10
C GLN A 70 11.79 8.47 -0.49
N VAL A 71 11.66 7.49 -1.39
CA VAL A 71 12.80 6.67 -1.87
C VAL A 71 13.83 7.55 -2.58
N PHE A 72 13.39 8.41 -3.50
CA PHE A 72 14.30 9.30 -4.24
C PHE A 72 15.00 10.31 -3.32
N ARG A 73 14.33 10.79 -2.27
CA ARG A 73 14.94 11.69 -1.28
C ARG A 73 16.01 10.98 -0.48
N ARG A 74 15.71 9.76 0.01
CA ARG A 74 16.67 8.92 0.74
C ARG A 74 17.91 8.57 -0.10
N ALA A 75 17.71 8.33 -1.39
CA ALA A 75 18.79 8.07 -2.33
C ALA A 75 19.51 9.35 -2.84
N GLY A 76 19.11 10.54 -2.40
CA GLY A 76 19.72 11.81 -2.84
C GLY A 76 19.39 12.25 -4.28
N ILE A 77 18.63 11.46 -5.03
CA ILE A 77 18.34 11.71 -6.46
C ILE A 77 17.09 12.56 -6.70
N TYR A 78 16.31 12.88 -5.65
CA TYR A 78 15.06 13.65 -5.81
C TYR A 78 15.25 15.08 -6.33
N ARG A 79 16.35 15.74 -5.95
CA ARG A 79 16.66 17.10 -6.38
C ARG A 79 17.00 17.20 -7.88
N PRO A 80 17.91 16.37 -8.44
CA PRO A 80 18.25 16.44 -9.85
C PRO A 80 17.15 15.99 -10.82
N MET A 81 16.09 15.34 -10.33
CA MET A 81 14.95 14.95 -11.18
C MET A 81 14.08 16.16 -11.57
N GLN A 82 13.79 16.26 -12.87
CA GLN A 82 12.76 17.17 -13.39
C GLN A 82 11.39 16.58 -13.04
N LYS A 83 10.48 17.39 -12.49
CA LYS A 83 9.14 16.94 -12.07
C LYS A 83 8.07 17.50 -12.99
N GLY A 84 6.98 16.75 -13.17
CA GLY A 84 5.81 17.21 -13.91
C GLY A 84 6.12 17.54 -15.38
N VAL A 85 6.79 16.63 -16.07
CA VAL A 85 7.25 16.84 -17.45
C VAL A 85 6.05 16.83 -18.40
N PRO A 86 5.79 17.93 -19.12
CA PRO A 86 4.69 17.98 -20.07
C PRO A 86 4.95 17.00 -21.22
N VAL A 87 3.94 16.20 -21.57
CA VAL A 87 4.12 15.21 -22.65
C VAL A 87 3.85 15.79 -24.03
N GLU A 88 3.25 16.98 -24.12
CA GLU A 88 3.01 17.70 -25.38
C GLU A 88 4.30 17.88 -26.21
N GLU A 89 5.47 17.92 -25.55
CA GLU A 89 6.80 17.89 -26.18
C GLU A 89 6.95 16.67 -27.12
N PHE A 90 6.34 15.55 -26.74
CA PHE A 90 6.48 14.25 -27.38
C PHE A 90 5.22 13.80 -28.12
N THR A 91 4.04 14.25 -27.73
CA THR A 91 2.78 13.93 -28.39
C THR A 91 2.35 15.06 -29.33
N TYR A 92 1.22 15.72 -29.02
CA TYR A 92 0.60 16.79 -29.79
C TYR A 92 0.39 18.04 -28.93
N PRO A 93 0.36 19.25 -29.53
CA PRO A 93 0.00 20.47 -28.81
C PRO A 93 -1.37 20.35 -28.13
N GLY A 94 -1.44 20.76 -26.86
CA GLY A 94 -2.66 20.67 -26.05
C GLY A 94 -2.80 19.38 -25.23
N ASP A 95 -1.85 18.45 -25.32
CA ASP A 95 -1.82 17.29 -24.44
C ASP A 95 -1.54 17.70 -22.99
N SER A 96 -2.58 17.62 -22.17
CA SER A 96 -2.53 18.01 -20.76
C SER A 96 -1.79 17.03 -19.85
N LEU A 97 -1.42 15.85 -20.34
CA LEU A 97 -0.76 14.84 -19.53
C LEU A 97 0.65 15.29 -19.11
N ARG A 98 1.01 14.95 -17.87
CA ARG A 98 2.35 15.20 -17.32
C ARG A 98 2.94 13.93 -16.74
N LEU A 99 4.17 13.63 -17.11
CA LEU A 99 4.96 12.57 -16.48
C LEU A 99 5.47 13.04 -15.13
N ASP A 100 5.48 12.16 -14.11
CA ASP A 100 5.81 12.61 -12.76
C ASP A 100 7.27 13.05 -12.66
N TYR A 101 8.17 12.28 -13.28
CA TYR A 101 9.61 12.56 -13.25
C TYR A 101 10.29 12.27 -14.57
N SER A 102 11.34 13.03 -14.88
CA SER A 102 12.39 12.61 -15.79
C SER A 102 13.78 12.80 -15.20
N TYR A 103 14.72 12.05 -15.74
CA TYR A 103 16.14 12.11 -15.40
C TYR A 103 16.98 11.94 -16.67
N ARG A 104 18.26 12.30 -16.57
CA ARG A 104 19.26 12.01 -17.60
C ARG A 104 20.38 11.21 -16.98
N SER A 105 20.79 10.14 -17.65
CA SER A 105 21.92 9.30 -17.24
C SER A 105 22.64 8.81 -18.48
N ASN A 106 23.94 9.10 -18.60
CA ASN A 106 24.80 8.64 -19.70
C ASN A 106 24.21 8.85 -21.11
N GLY A 107 23.60 10.01 -21.35
CA GLY A 107 22.95 10.35 -22.62
C GLY A 107 21.56 9.75 -22.84
N THR A 108 21.07 8.90 -21.94
CA THR A 108 19.71 8.35 -21.95
C THR A 108 18.77 9.25 -21.16
N ARG A 109 17.62 9.62 -21.75
CA ARG A 109 16.54 10.35 -21.05
C ARG A 109 15.56 9.34 -20.48
N GLY A 110 15.48 9.27 -19.17
CA GLY A 110 14.59 8.34 -18.46
C GLY A 110 13.36 9.03 -17.90
N PHE A 111 12.25 8.30 -17.86
CA PHE A 111 10.98 8.79 -17.34
C PHE A 111 10.42 7.82 -16.30
N VAL A 112 9.86 8.36 -15.23
CA VAL A 112 9.21 7.58 -14.16
C VAL A 112 7.81 8.15 -13.93
N HIS A 113 6.81 7.27 -13.91
CA HIS A 113 5.42 7.66 -13.67
C HIS A 113 4.72 6.66 -12.77
N ALA A 114 3.96 7.15 -11.79
CA ALA A 114 3.13 6.32 -10.93
C ALA A 114 1.83 5.93 -11.65
N LEU A 115 1.47 4.65 -11.58
CA LEU A 115 0.27 4.09 -12.20
C LEU A 115 -0.39 3.10 -11.23
N THR A 116 -1.71 2.95 -11.29
CA THR A 116 -2.43 1.89 -10.57
C THR A 116 -2.86 0.78 -11.51
N ILE A 117 -2.43 -0.46 -11.27
CA ILE A 117 -2.80 -1.62 -12.10
C ILE A 117 -4.27 -2.00 -11.89
N SER A 118 -4.74 -1.94 -10.65
CA SER A 118 -6.08 -2.41 -10.28
C SER A 118 -7.17 -1.37 -10.58
N GLY A 119 -6.81 -0.08 -10.52
CA GLY A 119 -7.76 1.02 -10.54
C GLY A 119 -8.05 1.64 -11.91
N ASP A 120 -7.10 1.63 -12.85
CA ASP A 120 -7.24 2.42 -14.09
C ASP A 120 -6.46 1.84 -15.29
N VAL A 121 -7.13 1.00 -16.07
CA VAL A 121 -6.59 0.44 -17.32
C VAL A 121 -6.45 1.50 -18.41
N ALA A 122 -7.33 2.52 -18.41
CA ALA A 122 -7.29 3.56 -19.42
C ALA A 122 -6.02 4.38 -19.29
N GLN A 123 -5.62 4.70 -18.05
CA GLN A 123 -4.34 5.34 -17.78
C GLN A 123 -3.16 4.53 -18.30
N ALA A 124 -3.18 3.19 -18.21
CA ALA A 124 -2.11 2.35 -18.75
C ALA A 124 -2.01 2.43 -20.28
N LYS A 125 -3.15 2.49 -20.98
CA LYS A 125 -3.20 2.68 -22.43
C LYS A 125 -2.64 4.04 -22.84
N VAL A 126 -3.05 5.09 -22.13
CA VAL A 126 -2.51 6.44 -22.35
C VAL A 126 -1.00 6.44 -22.13
N LEU A 127 -0.51 5.82 -21.05
CA LEU A 127 0.90 5.78 -20.73
C LEU A 127 1.73 5.03 -21.79
N ALA A 128 1.22 3.92 -22.30
CA ALA A 128 1.86 3.17 -23.37
C ALA A 128 1.91 3.96 -24.69
N PHE A 129 0.81 4.61 -25.07
CA PHE A 129 0.80 5.51 -26.22
C PHE A 129 1.83 6.64 -26.08
N THR A 130 1.92 7.25 -24.90
CA THR A 130 2.92 8.30 -24.61
C THR A 130 4.34 7.74 -24.67
N ALA A 131 4.59 6.55 -24.13
CA ALA A 131 5.91 5.92 -24.16
C ALA A 131 6.37 5.64 -25.60
N GLU A 132 5.48 5.15 -26.47
CA GLU A 132 5.77 4.95 -27.89
C GLU A 132 6.05 6.29 -28.61
N SER A 133 5.26 7.32 -28.33
CA SER A 133 5.47 8.66 -28.91
C SER A 133 6.83 9.25 -28.51
N ILE A 134 7.25 9.04 -27.25
CA ILE A 134 8.56 9.43 -26.74
C ILE A 134 9.69 8.66 -27.44
N ARG A 135 9.54 7.34 -27.59
CA ARG A 135 10.54 6.47 -28.27
C ARG A 135 10.72 6.88 -29.73
N GLY A 136 9.64 7.29 -30.41
CA GLY A 136 9.71 7.77 -31.79
C GLY A 136 10.47 9.09 -31.97
N LYS A 137 10.55 9.93 -30.93
CA LYS A 137 11.21 11.26 -30.99
C LYS A 137 12.61 11.28 -30.37
N LEU A 138 12.92 10.36 -29.46
CA LEU A 138 14.17 10.36 -28.71
C LEU A 138 14.93 9.04 -28.90
N ALA A 139 16.18 9.13 -29.36
CA ALA A 139 16.99 7.97 -29.73
C ALA A 139 17.36 7.02 -28.56
N LYS A 140 17.54 7.54 -27.34
CA LYS A 140 17.89 6.75 -26.15
C LYS A 140 16.98 7.12 -24.98
N THR A 141 15.98 6.29 -24.74
CA THR A 141 15.00 6.50 -23.68
C THR A 141 14.77 5.27 -22.82
N THR A 142 14.47 5.52 -21.55
CA THR A 142 13.97 4.51 -20.62
C THR A 142 12.66 4.98 -20.03
N PHE A 143 11.72 4.06 -19.88
CA PHE A 143 10.41 4.36 -19.31
C PHE A 143 10.12 3.39 -18.18
N THR A 144 9.72 3.89 -17.02
CA THR A 144 9.44 3.07 -15.85
C THR A 144 8.10 3.46 -15.25
N ALA A 145 7.14 2.56 -15.35
CA ALA A 145 5.89 2.64 -14.59
C ALA A 145 6.10 2.03 -13.20
N VAL A 146 5.71 2.77 -12.15
CA VAL A 146 5.75 2.28 -10.78
C VAL A 146 4.32 2.04 -10.31
N ALA A 147 4.03 0.80 -9.95
CA ALA A 147 2.71 0.35 -9.55
C ALA A 147 2.64 -0.03 -8.06
N GLU A 148 1.42 -0.12 -7.55
CA GLU A 148 1.10 -0.55 -6.18
C GLU A 148 1.46 -2.01 -5.92
N MET A 149 1.40 -2.84 -6.96
CA MET A 149 1.60 -4.28 -6.86
C MET A 149 2.21 -4.84 -8.15
N ARG A 150 2.64 -6.10 -8.11
CA ARG A 150 2.95 -6.85 -9.33
C ARG A 150 1.66 -7.40 -9.96
N PRO A 151 1.60 -7.54 -11.30
CA PRO A 151 0.48 -8.22 -11.96
C PRO A 151 0.26 -9.63 -11.39
N VAL A 152 -0.99 -9.95 -11.04
CA VAL A 152 -1.34 -11.27 -10.47
C VAL A 152 -1.58 -12.25 -11.61
N PRO A 153 -0.95 -13.44 -11.61
CA PRO A 153 -1.25 -14.50 -12.57
C PRO A 153 -2.75 -14.88 -12.52
N GLY A 154 -3.39 -15.02 -13.67
CA GLY A 154 -4.81 -15.38 -13.77
C GLY A 154 -5.79 -14.20 -13.78
N ASN A 155 -5.39 -13.00 -13.31
CA ASN A 155 -6.23 -11.80 -13.47
C ASN A 155 -6.04 -11.19 -14.86
N ARG A 156 -7.05 -11.32 -15.73
CA ARG A 156 -7.01 -10.85 -17.13
C ARG A 156 -6.65 -9.38 -17.27
N GLN A 157 -7.17 -8.52 -16.39
CA GLN A 157 -6.91 -7.09 -16.42
C GLN A 157 -5.46 -6.77 -16.07
N HIS A 158 -4.92 -7.43 -15.04
CA HIS A 158 -3.52 -7.22 -14.63
C HIS A 158 -2.56 -7.69 -15.73
N GLN A 159 -2.87 -8.82 -16.38
CA GLN A 159 -2.09 -9.32 -17.51
C GLN A 159 -2.17 -8.40 -18.72
N PHE A 160 -3.32 -7.78 -18.98
CA PHE A 160 -3.45 -6.80 -20.04
C PHE A 160 -2.55 -5.58 -19.79
N VAL A 161 -2.59 -5.00 -18.58
CA VAL A 161 -1.72 -3.86 -18.21
C VAL A 161 -0.25 -4.24 -18.28
N ALA A 162 0.12 -5.45 -17.85
CA ALA A 162 1.50 -5.93 -17.91
C ALA A 162 2.05 -6.09 -19.32
N ARG A 163 1.21 -6.42 -20.31
CA ARG A 163 1.61 -6.56 -21.72
C ARG A 163 1.74 -5.22 -22.44
N LEU A 164 1.15 -4.18 -21.87
CA LEU A 164 1.03 -2.86 -22.47
C LEU A 164 2.22 -1.94 -22.14
N LEU A 165 2.91 -2.22 -21.02
CA LEU A 165 4.03 -1.44 -20.48
C LEU A 165 5.36 -2.14 -20.75
#